data_AF-A0A0R3X426-F1
#
_entry.id   AF-A0A0R3X426-F1
#
_cell.length_a   1.000
_cell.length_b   1.000
_cell.length_c   1.000
_cell.angle_alpha   90.00
_cell.angle_beta   90.00
_cell.angle_gamma   90.00
#
_symmetry.space_group_name_H-M   'P 1'
#
loop_
_entity.id
_entity.type
_entity.pdbx_description
1 polymer ?
#
loop_
_entity_poly.entity_id
_entity_poly.type
_entity_poly.pdbx_seq_one_letter_code
_entity_poly.pdbx_strand_id
1 'polypeptide(L)'
;MMSRYSVLLPTYNEKENLPLTVYLIDKYMNSKFVSYNYEIVIIDDNSPDGTQLAAEKLQKLYGSAYVHGLKYATGDFIIIMDADLSHNVMRLQKCMDYDIVTGTRYGCGGGVCGWSLKRKIISRSANFLAHLLLLPKASDLTGSFRLYKRNVLTELIKRSVSRGYVFQMEMMARASSLGYKIGEVGISFVDRLYGTSKLSGSEVKQYLSCLIRLFFTI
;
A
#
# COMPACT_ATOMS: atom_id res chain seq x y z
N MET A 1 9.97 -21.43 11.61
CA MET A 1 10.53 -20.10 11.94
C MET A 1 9.40 -19.09 11.88
N MET A 2 9.29 -18.16 12.83
CA MET A 2 8.23 -17.15 12.80
C MET A 2 8.52 -16.15 11.68
N SER A 3 7.61 -16.00 10.71
CA SER A 3 7.80 -15.08 9.58
C SER A 3 7.99 -13.65 10.05
N ARG A 4 8.94 -12.93 9.43
CA ARG A 4 9.20 -11.51 9.69
C ARG A 4 8.41 -10.63 8.72
N TYR A 5 7.89 -9.50 9.19
CA TYR A 5 7.16 -8.52 8.39
C TYR A 5 7.94 -7.20 8.29
N SER A 6 8.08 -6.63 7.09
CA SER A 6 8.57 -5.26 6.92
C SER A 6 7.41 -4.35 6.53
N VAL A 7 7.11 -3.36 7.36
CA VAL A 7 6.10 -2.34 7.08
C VAL A 7 6.78 -1.13 6.46
N LEU A 8 6.55 -0.91 5.16
CA LEU A 8 7.08 0.23 4.42
C LEU A 8 6.11 1.39 4.52
N LEU A 9 6.62 2.54 4.97
CA LEU A 9 5.89 3.79 5.09
C LEU A 9 6.53 4.82 4.14
N PRO A 10 6.05 4.93 2.88
CA PRO A 10 6.43 6.04 2.02
C PRO A 10 5.87 7.34 2.61
N THR A 11 6.73 8.34 2.82
CA THR A 11 6.35 9.61 3.43
C THR A 11 6.75 10.80 2.57
N TYR A 12 5.84 11.77 2.46
CA TYR A 12 6.11 13.09 1.92
C TYR A 12 5.19 14.12 2.58
N ASN A 13 5.76 15.08 3.31
CA ASN A 13 5.02 16.02 4.16
C ASN A 13 4.10 15.34 5.19
N GLU A 14 4.65 14.39 5.95
CA GLU A 14 3.92 13.58 6.93
C GLU A 14 4.39 13.82 8.37
N LYS A 15 5.07 14.94 8.66
CA LYS A 15 5.65 15.21 10.00
C LYS A 15 4.64 15.02 11.14
N GLU A 16 3.40 15.41 10.93
CA GLU A 16 2.32 15.35 11.93
C GLU A 16 1.68 13.97 12.02
N ASN A 17 1.50 13.28 10.88
CA ASN A 17 0.85 11.97 10.81
C ASN A 17 1.79 10.82 11.20
N LEU A 18 3.10 10.96 10.95
CA LEU A 18 4.07 9.88 11.06
C LEU A 18 4.19 9.31 12.50
N PRO A 19 4.27 10.11 13.58
CA PRO A 19 4.34 9.56 14.95
C PRO A 19 3.11 8.74 15.33
N LEU A 20 1.91 9.21 14.98
CA LEU A 20 0.66 8.50 15.24
C LEU A 20 0.61 7.19 14.45
N THR A 21 1.02 7.23 13.18
CA THR A 21 1.05 6.05 12.30
C THR A 21 2.00 4.98 12.85
N VAL A 22 3.22 5.35 13.23
CA VAL A 22 4.19 4.42 13.84
C VAL A 22 3.68 3.85 15.15
N TYR A 23 3.09 4.67 16.03
CA TYR A 23 2.48 4.21 17.28
C TYR A 23 1.36 3.18 17.04
N LEU A 24 0.46 3.45 16.09
CA LEU A 24 -0.65 2.55 15.76
C LEU A 24 -0.14 1.22 15.20
N ILE A 25 0.89 1.26 14.35
CA ILE A 25 1.56 0.07 13.82
C ILE A 25 2.18 -0.73 14.96
N ASP A 26 2.97 -0.09 15.80
CA ASP A 26 3.66 -0.76 16.92
C ASP A 26 2.66 -1.41 17.88
N LYS A 27 1.64 -0.67 18.30
CA LYS A 27 0.56 -1.18 19.17
C LYS A 27 -0.15 -2.40 18.57
N TYR A 28 -0.36 -2.38 17.27
CA TYR A 28 -1.03 -3.46 16.56
C TYR A 28 -0.12 -4.69 16.37
N MET A 29 1.12 -4.48 15.96
CA MET A 29 2.09 -5.55 15.71
C MET A 29 2.59 -6.19 17.01
N ASN A 30 2.57 -5.43 18.10
CA ASN A 30 2.96 -5.84 19.45
C ASN A 30 1.78 -5.74 20.44
N SER A 31 0.63 -6.31 20.06
CA SER A 31 -0.56 -6.34 20.90
C SER A 31 -0.47 -7.42 21.99
N LYS A 32 -1.26 -7.30 23.06
CA LYS A 32 -1.34 -8.31 24.14
C LYS A 32 -1.72 -9.71 23.65
N PHE A 33 -2.42 -9.81 22.54
CA PHE A 33 -2.95 -11.07 22.01
C PHE A 33 -2.08 -11.66 20.90
N VAL A 34 -1.30 -10.83 20.22
CA VAL A 34 -0.44 -11.23 19.11
C VAL A 34 0.81 -10.37 19.08
N SER A 35 1.97 -11.02 19.10
CA SER A 35 3.27 -10.40 18.89
C SER A 35 3.87 -10.94 17.59
N TYR A 36 4.03 -10.05 16.61
CA TYR A 36 4.66 -10.36 15.32
C TYR A 36 6.16 -10.04 15.40
N ASN A 37 6.96 -10.73 14.59
CA ASN A 37 8.33 -10.30 14.31
C ASN A 37 8.26 -9.27 13.17
N TYR A 38 8.62 -8.00 13.42
CA TYR A 38 8.49 -6.95 12.42
C TYR A 38 9.55 -5.86 12.51
N GLU A 39 9.62 -5.08 11.44
CA GLU A 39 10.31 -3.80 11.36
C GLU A 39 9.44 -2.79 10.61
N ILE A 40 9.68 -1.52 10.85
CA ILE A 40 9.06 -0.40 10.16
C ILE A 40 10.17 0.30 9.37
N VAL A 41 9.98 0.49 8.07
CA VAL A 41 10.93 1.14 7.17
C VAL A 41 10.27 2.40 6.61
N ILE A 42 10.71 3.55 7.10
CA ILE A 42 10.23 4.87 6.70
C ILE A 42 11.04 5.32 5.48
N ILE A 43 10.36 5.60 4.37
CA ILE A 43 10.95 6.00 3.10
C ILE A 43 10.50 7.43 2.80
N ASP A 44 11.34 8.41 3.17
CA ASP A 44 11.03 9.83 2.96
C ASP A 44 11.50 10.33 1.60
N ASP A 45 10.62 11.01 0.86
CA ASP A 45 10.91 11.61 -0.46
C ASP A 45 11.35 13.08 -0.35
N ASN A 46 12.39 13.33 0.45
CA ASN A 46 12.95 14.67 0.72
C ASN A 46 11.90 15.69 1.19
N SER A 47 11.16 15.35 2.26
CA SER A 47 10.12 16.22 2.78
C SER A 47 10.67 17.55 3.32
N PRO A 48 10.16 18.71 2.86
CA PRO A 48 10.59 20.01 3.36
C PRO A 48 10.03 20.37 4.74
N ASP A 49 9.01 19.65 5.23
CA ASP A 49 8.30 19.97 6.48
C ASP A 49 9.01 19.48 7.76
N GLY A 50 10.09 18.72 7.60
CA GLY A 50 10.83 18.08 8.71
C GLY A 50 10.38 16.65 9.02
N THR A 51 9.67 15.96 8.11
CA THR A 51 9.31 14.54 8.25
C THR A 51 10.53 13.66 8.55
N GLN A 52 11.67 13.89 7.89
CA GLN A 52 12.90 13.14 8.15
C GLN A 52 13.37 13.25 9.61
N LEU A 53 13.34 14.44 10.20
CA LEU A 53 13.68 14.65 11.62
C LEU A 53 12.71 13.94 12.56
N ALA A 54 11.42 13.87 12.20
CA ALA A 54 10.44 13.11 12.95
C ALA A 54 10.74 11.60 12.87
N ALA A 55 11.09 11.11 11.69
CA ALA A 55 11.44 9.71 11.47
C ALA A 55 12.69 9.28 12.27
N GLU A 56 13.74 10.11 12.31
CA GLU A 56 14.95 9.87 13.12
C GLU A 56 14.66 9.80 14.62
N LYS A 57 13.75 10.64 15.14
CA LYS A 57 13.30 10.56 16.54
C LYS A 57 12.56 9.27 16.82
N LEU A 58 11.70 8.83 15.91
CA LEU A 58 10.96 7.57 16.04
C LEU A 58 11.88 6.36 15.98
N GLN A 59 12.92 6.40 15.15
CA GLN A 59 13.95 5.35 15.12
C GLN A 59 14.62 5.17 16.48
N LYS A 60 14.99 6.27 17.17
CA LYS A 60 15.55 6.21 18.52
C LYS A 60 14.57 5.68 19.57
N LEU A 61 13.28 5.93 19.39
CA LEU A 61 12.24 5.56 20.36
C LEU A 61 11.81 4.09 20.23
N TYR A 62 11.56 3.62 19.01
CA TYR A 62 11.00 2.29 18.77
C TYR A 62 12.06 1.23 18.45
N GLY A 63 13.26 1.61 18.01
CA GLY A 63 14.35 0.70 17.64
C GLY A 63 14.08 -0.20 16.41
N SER A 64 12.80 -0.46 16.12
CA SER A 64 12.26 -1.23 14.99
C SER A 64 11.94 -0.34 13.78
N ALA A 65 11.93 0.98 13.95
CA ALA A 65 11.69 1.95 12.88
C ALA A 65 13.03 2.43 12.30
N TYR A 66 13.20 2.34 10.99
CA TYR A 66 14.43 2.74 10.30
C TYR A 66 14.11 3.70 9.15
N VAL A 67 14.98 4.70 8.94
CA VAL A 67 14.87 5.63 7.82
C VAL A 67 15.73 5.12 6.67
N HIS A 68 15.14 4.36 5.76
CA HIS A 68 15.87 3.69 4.68
C HIS A 68 14.95 3.38 3.48
N GLY A 69 15.54 3.05 2.32
CA GLY A 69 14.79 2.59 1.14
C GLY A 69 14.38 1.10 1.22
N LEU A 70 13.58 0.65 0.25
CA LEU A 70 13.10 -0.74 0.11
C LEU A 70 14.20 -1.82 0.27
N LYS A 71 15.45 -1.53 -0.11
CA LYS A 71 16.59 -2.46 -0.03
C LYS A 71 16.90 -2.93 1.40
N TYR A 72 16.41 -2.21 2.41
CA TYR A 72 16.65 -2.51 3.82
C TYR A 72 15.53 -3.35 4.44
N ALA A 73 14.48 -3.67 3.68
CA ALA A 73 13.41 -4.54 4.14
C ALA A 73 13.89 -6.00 4.19
N THR A 74 13.96 -6.55 5.39
CA THR A 74 14.45 -7.90 5.70
C THR A 74 13.34 -8.89 6.03
N GLY A 75 12.06 -8.51 5.95
CA GLY A 75 10.89 -9.33 6.27
C GLY A 75 10.38 -10.16 5.10
N ASP A 76 9.96 -11.40 5.36
CA ASP A 76 9.49 -12.35 4.33
C ASP A 76 8.21 -11.89 3.67
N PHE A 77 7.47 -11.07 4.40
CA PHE A 77 6.31 -10.35 3.93
C PHE A 77 6.58 -8.85 4.00
N ILE A 78 6.21 -8.17 2.93
CA ILE A 78 6.36 -6.72 2.80
C ILE A 78 4.97 -6.11 2.79
N ILE A 79 4.70 -5.20 3.71
CA ILE A 79 3.45 -4.46 3.78
C ILE A 79 3.75 -3.03 3.33
N ILE A 80 3.03 -2.53 2.33
CA ILE A 80 3.10 -1.13 1.90
C ILE A 80 1.78 -0.48 2.32
N MET A 81 1.83 0.64 3.04
CA MET A 81 0.61 1.33 3.49
C MET A 81 0.82 2.82 3.74
N ASP A 82 -0.30 3.55 3.74
CA ASP A 82 -0.31 4.97 4.08
C ASP A 82 -0.89 5.28 5.49
N ALA A 83 -1.81 4.47 6.08
CA ALA A 83 -2.28 4.67 7.48
C ALA A 83 -3.30 3.63 8.05
N ASP A 84 -3.40 2.38 7.58
CA ASP A 84 -4.34 1.43 8.22
C ASP A 84 -3.78 -0.01 8.23
N LEU A 85 -3.87 -0.66 9.39
CA LEU A 85 -3.46 -2.05 9.62
C LEU A 85 -4.67 -2.86 10.07
N SER A 86 -5.05 -3.84 9.25
CA SER A 86 -6.13 -4.76 9.59
C SER A 86 -5.61 -6.15 9.94
N HIS A 87 -5.97 -6.70 11.10
CA HIS A 87 -5.71 -8.11 11.52
C HIS A 87 -6.10 -9.13 10.46
N ASN A 88 -7.07 -8.76 9.63
CA ASN A 88 -7.59 -9.62 8.60
C ASN A 88 -6.56 -9.88 7.48
N VAL A 89 -5.66 -8.94 7.18
CA VAL A 89 -4.69 -9.09 6.08
C VAL A 89 -3.65 -10.18 6.37
N MET A 90 -3.00 -10.12 7.54
CA MET A 90 -2.02 -11.15 7.92
C MET A 90 -2.69 -12.50 8.18
N ARG A 91 -3.90 -12.51 8.76
CA ARG A 91 -4.66 -13.74 8.97
C ARG A 91 -5.02 -14.40 7.64
N LEU A 92 -5.57 -13.64 6.69
CA LEU A 92 -5.96 -14.14 5.38
C LEU A 92 -4.75 -14.67 4.61
N GLN A 93 -3.61 -13.96 4.66
CA GLN A 93 -2.37 -14.43 4.07
C GLN A 93 -1.96 -15.77 4.65
N LYS A 94 -1.88 -15.90 5.99
CA LYS A 94 -1.45 -17.14 6.65
C LYS A 94 -2.39 -18.32 6.38
N CYS A 95 -3.70 -18.10 6.36
CA CYS A 95 -4.67 -19.19 6.18
C CYS A 95 -4.74 -19.70 4.74
N MET A 96 -4.54 -18.83 3.75
CA MET A 96 -4.77 -19.16 2.33
C MET A 96 -3.49 -19.20 1.49
N ASP A 97 -2.36 -18.83 2.07
CA ASP A 97 -1.05 -18.71 1.42
C ASP A 97 -1.09 -17.84 0.14
N TYR A 98 -1.79 -16.71 0.22
CA TYR A 98 -1.81 -15.73 -0.86
C TYR A 98 -0.42 -15.12 -1.10
N ASP A 99 -0.12 -14.84 -2.36
CA ASP A 99 1.10 -14.15 -2.78
C ASP A 99 0.99 -12.64 -2.51
N ILE A 100 -0.22 -12.13 -2.65
CA ILE A 100 -0.59 -10.74 -2.38
C ILE A 100 -1.92 -10.72 -1.63
N VAL A 101 -2.01 -9.93 -0.57
CA VAL A 101 -3.29 -9.58 0.05
C VAL A 101 -3.46 -8.07 -0.02
N THR A 102 -4.53 -7.62 -0.67
CA THR A 102 -4.84 -6.18 -0.86
C THR A 102 -6.02 -5.76 -0.01
N GLY A 103 -5.92 -4.58 0.59
CA GLY A 103 -7.09 -3.86 1.07
C GLY A 103 -7.93 -3.39 -0.12
N THR A 104 -9.24 -3.57 -0.06
CA THR A 104 -10.18 -3.10 -1.09
C THR A 104 -11.25 -2.20 -0.50
N ARG A 105 -11.52 -1.09 -1.22
CA ARG A 105 -12.64 -0.19 -0.93
C ARG A 105 -13.94 -0.59 -1.64
N TYR A 106 -13.87 -1.56 -2.56
CA TYR A 106 -14.97 -1.89 -3.48
C TYR A 106 -15.45 -3.34 -3.35
N GLY A 107 -14.64 -4.23 -2.77
CA GLY A 107 -15.00 -5.61 -2.47
C GLY A 107 -15.14 -5.85 -0.96
N CYS A 108 -15.61 -7.05 -0.60
CA CYS A 108 -15.57 -7.58 0.78
C CYS A 108 -16.17 -6.65 1.86
N GLY A 109 -17.21 -5.89 1.54
CA GLY A 109 -17.82 -4.93 2.48
C GLY A 109 -16.98 -3.68 2.76
N GLY A 110 -15.91 -3.45 1.99
CA GLY A 110 -15.11 -2.24 2.05
C GLY A 110 -15.86 -0.99 1.60
N GLY A 111 -15.30 0.17 1.92
CA GLY A 111 -15.94 1.45 1.63
C GLY A 111 -15.02 2.65 1.78
N VAL A 112 -15.60 3.82 1.52
CA VAL A 112 -14.93 5.12 1.68
C VAL A 112 -15.79 6.06 2.52
N CYS A 113 -15.16 6.71 3.50
CA CYS A 113 -15.79 7.67 4.41
C CYS A 113 -15.23 9.07 4.15
N GLY A 114 -16.09 10.09 4.20
CA GLY A 114 -15.69 11.50 4.01
C GLY A 114 -15.47 11.94 2.56
N TRP A 115 -15.49 11.03 1.58
CA TRP A 115 -15.27 11.40 0.19
C TRP A 115 -16.45 12.15 -0.45
N SER A 116 -16.14 13.20 -1.21
CA SER A 116 -17.11 13.86 -2.10
C SER A 116 -17.63 12.92 -3.18
N LEU A 117 -18.86 13.12 -3.64
CA LEU A 117 -19.47 12.32 -4.70
C LEU A 117 -18.61 12.30 -5.98
N LYS A 118 -18.05 13.47 -6.34
CA LYS A 118 -17.12 13.60 -7.49
C LYS A 118 -15.93 12.65 -7.37
N ARG A 119 -15.29 12.58 -6.20
CA ARG A 119 -14.14 11.70 -5.97
C ARG A 119 -14.53 10.22 -6.01
N LYS A 120 -15.69 9.87 -5.45
CA LYS A 120 -16.24 8.50 -5.52
C LYS A 120 -16.46 8.06 -6.98
N ILE A 121 -17.05 8.93 -7.80
CA ILE A 121 -17.29 8.66 -9.22
C ILE A 121 -15.96 8.49 -9.95
N ILE A 122 -15.03 9.44 -9.83
CA ILE A 122 -13.71 9.37 -10.51
C ILE A 122 -12.99 8.06 -10.18
N SER A 123 -12.95 7.68 -8.90
CA SER A 123 -12.24 6.49 -8.45
C SER A 123 -12.91 5.19 -8.90
N ARG A 124 -14.25 5.13 -8.90
CA ARG A 124 -15.00 3.98 -9.42
C ARG A 124 -14.86 3.86 -10.94
N SER A 125 -14.93 4.97 -11.67
CA SER A 125 -14.73 4.97 -13.13
C SER A 125 -13.32 4.54 -13.52
N ALA A 126 -12.31 5.00 -12.78
CA ALA A 126 -10.92 4.56 -13.00
C ALA A 126 -10.79 3.03 -12.82
N ASN A 127 -11.31 2.47 -11.72
CA ASN A 127 -11.30 1.03 -11.50
C ASN A 127 -12.13 0.28 -12.55
N PHE A 128 -13.29 0.78 -12.94
CA PHE A 128 -14.11 0.16 -13.99
C PHE A 128 -13.35 0.05 -15.32
N LEU A 129 -12.66 1.12 -15.74
CA LEU A 129 -11.84 1.10 -16.96
C LEU A 129 -10.68 0.11 -16.85
N ALA A 130 -10.02 0.04 -15.69
CA ALA A 130 -8.96 -0.93 -15.46
C ALA A 130 -9.47 -2.38 -15.51
N HIS A 131 -10.67 -2.62 -14.98
CA HIS A 131 -11.34 -3.92 -15.06
C HIS A 131 -11.68 -4.31 -16.49
N LEU A 132 -12.22 -3.39 -17.26
CA LEU A 132 -12.58 -3.62 -18.66
C LEU A 132 -11.38 -3.97 -19.53
N LEU A 133 -10.26 -3.27 -19.34
CA LEU A 133 -9.08 -3.44 -20.18
C LEU A 133 -8.17 -4.58 -19.69
N LEU A 134 -7.99 -4.74 -18.39
CA LEU A 134 -6.92 -5.59 -17.84
C LEU A 134 -7.44 -6.89 -17.21
N LEU A 135 -8.75 -7.06 -17.07
CA LEU A 135 -9.42 -8.22 -16.44
C LEU A 135 -8.71 -8.71 -15.16
N PRO A 136 -8.46 -7.82 -14.18
CA PRO A 136 -7.65 -8.13 -13.02
C PRO A 136 -8.41 -8.99 -12.01
N LYS A 137 -7.69 -9.85 -11.29
CA LYS A 137 -8.19 -10.68 -10.18
C LYS A 137 -8.32 -9.91 -8.85
N ALA A 138 -8.46 -8.59 -8.91
CA ALA A 138 -8.60 -7.72 -7.74
C ALA A 138 -9.64 -6.65 -8.01
N SER A 139 -10.50 -6.36 -7.04
CA SER A 139 -11.58 -5.37 -7.15
C SER A 139 -11.07 -3.93 -7.09
N ASP A 140 -9.94 -3.67 -6.43
CA ASP A 140 -9.37 -2.33 -6.28
C ASP A 140 -7.89 -2.28 -6.69
N LEU A 141 -7.62 -1.66 -7.84
CA LEU A 141 -6.27 -1.54 -8.38
C LEU A 141 -5.57 -0.26 -7.91
N THR A 142 -6.30 0.67 -7.33
CA THR A 142 -5.79 1.98 -6.94
C THR A 142 -5.53 2.15 -5.46
N GLY A 143 -5.88 1.14 -4.64
CA GLY A 143 -5.50 1.07 -3.23
C GLY A 143 -4.00 0.78 -3.04
N SER A 144 -3.37 1.46 -2.08
CA SER A 144 -1.95 1.28 -1.75
C SER A 144 -1.70 0.24 -0.64
N PHE A 145 -2.71 -0.05 0.19
CA PHE A 145 -2.56 -0.99 1.32
C PHE A 145 -2.48 -2.44 0.84
N ARG A 146 -1.27 -2.99 0.83
CA ARG A 146 -0.99 -4.34 0.30
C ARG A 146 0.09 -5.04 1.09
N LEU A 147 -0.12 -6.33 1.31
CA LEU A 147 0.87 -7.27 1.80
C LEU A 147 1.33 -8.14 0.62
N TYR A 148 2.64 -8.29 0.44
CA TYR A 148 3.26 -9.13 -0.57
C TYR A 148 4.19 -10.16 0.09
N LYS A 149 4.33 -11.35 -0.51
CA LYS A 149 5.57 -12.13 -0.34
C LYS A 149 6.75 -11.35 -0.91
N ARG A 150 7.91 -11.33 -0.23
CA ARG A 150 9.08 -10.53 -0.62
C ARG A 150 9.56 -10.82 -2.05
N ASN A 151 9.61 -12.10 -2.44
CA ASN A 151 10.02 -12.52 -3.78
C ASN A 151 9.05 -12.03 -4.87
N VAL A 152 7.73 -12.06 -4.58
CA VAL A 152 6.68 -11.57 -5.48
C VAL A 152 6.81 -10.06 -5.68
N LEU A 153 6.97 -9.29 -4.59
CA LEU A 153 7.18 -7.84 -4.69
C LEU A 153 8.43 -7.50 -5.52
N THR A 154 9.53 -8.22 -5.28
CA THR A 154 10.80 -7.99 -5.99
C THR A 154 10.66 -8.23 -7.49
N GLU A 155 9.98 -9.31 -7.88
CA GLU A 155 9.76 -9.64 -9.30
C GLU A 155 8.84 -8.62 -9.98
N LEU A 156 7.77 -8.21 -9.31
CA LEU A 156 6.85 -7.20 -9.84
C LEU A 156 7.54 -5.84 -10.01
N ILE A 157 8.39 -5.43 -9.07
CA ILE A 157 9.19 -4.19 -9.18
C ILE A 157 10.11 -4.25 -10.39
N LYS A 158 10.83 -5.36 -10.60
CA LYS A 158 11.73 -5.52 -11.76
C LYS A 158 11.01 -5.39 -13.10
N ARG A 159 9.75 -5.81 -13.17
CA ARG A 159 8.91 -5.73 -14.39
C ARG A 159 8.18 -4.41 -14.56
N SER A 160 8.13 -3.60 -13.51
CA SER A 160 7.36 -2.36 -13.51
C SER A 160 8.22 -1.20 -13.99
N VAL A 161 7.64 -0.38 -14.86
CA VAL A 161 8.30 0.81 -15.43
C VAL A 161 7.68 2.11 -14.93
N SER A 162 6.48 2.04 -14.37
CA SER A 162 5.78 3.20 -13.85
C SER A 162 6.38 3.71 -12.54
N ARG A 163 6.16 5.00 -12.28
CA ARG A 163 6.53 5.69 -11.03
C ARG A 163 5.32 6.42 -10.47
N GLY A 164 5.38 6.79 -9.19
CA GLY A 164 4.30 7.53 -8.54
C GLY A 164 3.00 6.73 -8.44
N TYR A 165 1.86 7.42 -8.46
CA TYR A 165 0.54 6.82 -8.22
C TYR A 165 0.20 5.62 -9.14
N VAL A 166 0.56 5.71 -10.42
CA VAL A 166 0.24 4.67 -11.42
C VAL A 166 1.00 3.36 -11.22
N PHE A 167 2.09 3.39 -10.45
CA PHE A 167 2.84 2.19 -10.07
C PHE A 167 1.96 1.18 -9.33
N GLN A 168 1.06 1.64 -8.45
CA GLN A 168 0.17 0.75 -7.69
C GLN A 168 -0.77 -0.04 -8.62
N MET A 169 -1.30 0.60 -9.65
CA MET A 169 -2.17 -0.07 -10.62
C MET A 169 -1.38 -1.06 -11.48
N GLU A 170 -0.19 -0.68 -11.98
CA GLU A 170 0.67 -1.57 -12.75
C GLU A 170 1.05 -2.84 -11.97
N MET A 171 1.42 -2.70 -10.70
CA MET A 171 1.80 -3.84 -9.86
C MET A 171 0.70 -4.90 -9.78
N MET A 172 -0.56 -4.48 -9.58
CA MET A 172 -1.67 -5.43 -9.49
C MET A 172 -2.11 -5.99 -10.83
N ALA A 173 -2.10 -5.17 -11.88
CA ALA A 173 -2.39 -5.64 -13.23
C ALA A 173 -1.39 -6.74 -13.64
N ARG A 174 -0.09 -6.49 -13.46
CA ARG A 174 0.96 -7.48 -13.72
C ARG A 174 0.83 -8.69 -12.83
N ALA A 175 0.53 -8.50 -11.54
CA ALA A 175 0.38 -9.64 -10.64
C ALA A 175 -0.75 -10.57 -11.08
N SER A 176 -1.86 -10.00 -11.54
CA SER A 176 -2.99 -10.75 -12.07
C SER A 176 -2.63 -11.51 -13.36
N SER A 177 -1.98 -10.83 -14.32
CA SER A 177 -1.54 -11.44 -15.59
C SER A 177 -0.52 -12.57 -15.36
N LEU A 178 0.41 -12.41 -14.41
CA LEU A 178 1.37 -13.44 -14.02
C LEU A 178 0.76 -14.61 -13.22
N GLY A 179 -0.53 -14.55 -12.90
CA GLY A 179 -1.24 -15.64 -12.25
C GLY A 179 -1.00 -15.77 -10.74
N TYR A 180 -0.45 -14.75 -10.08
CA TYR A 180 -0.27 -14.78 -8.63
C TYR A 180 -1.61 -14.90 -7.89
N LYS A 181 -1.59 -15.56 -6.73
CA LYS A 181 -2.76 -15.71 -5.86
C LYS A 181 -3.00 -14.40 -5.11
N ILE A 182 -4.10 -13.72 -5.42
CA ILE A 182 -4.48 -12.44 -4.83
C ILE A 182 -5.68 -12.65 -3.91
N GLY A 183 -5.53 -12.25 -2.65
CA GLY A 183 -6.60 -12.19 -1.66
C GLY A 183 -7.04 -10.74 -1.40
N GLU A 184 -8.30 -10.56 -1.02
CA GLU A 184 -8.84 -9.24 -0.72
C GLU A 184 -9.42 -9.16 0.70
N VAL A 185 -9.21 -8.02 1.34
CA VAL A 185 -9.81 -7.67 2.63
C VAL A 185 -10.52 -6.34 2.48
N GLY A 186 -11.80 -6.28 2.85
CA GLY A 186 -12.54 -5.02 2.85
C GLY A 186 -11.95 -4.05 3.87
N ILE A 187 -11.67 -2.82 3.43
CA ILE A 187 -11.19 -1.73 4.30
C ILE A 187 -12.12 -0.53 4.24
N SER A 188 -12.19 0.21 5.35
CA SER A 188 -12.88 1.49 5.43
C SER A 188 -11.85 2.60 5.26
N PHE A 189 -11.75 3.15 4.05
CA PHE A 189 -10.79 4.21 3.78
C PHE A 189 -11.32 5.55 4.27
N VAL A 190 -10.58 6.17 5.19
CA VAL A 190 -10.85 7.51 5.73
C VAL A 190 -9.78 8.46 5.19
N ASP A 191 -10.16 9.72 4.93
CA ASP A 191 -9.19 10.74 4.53
C ASP A 191 -8.18 11.04 5.65
N ARG A 192 -7.00 11.54 5.24
CA ARG A 192 -5.92 11.91 6.17
C ARG A 192 -6.42 12.89 7.23
N LEU A 193 -5.89 12.76 8.45
CA LEU A 193 -6.17 13.70 9.53
C LEU A 193 -5.61 15.09 9.23
N TYR A 194 -4.41 15.14 8.64
CA TYR A 194 -3.73 16.37 8.25
C TYR A 194 -3.32 16.34 6.76
N GLY A 195 -3.40 17.50 6.09
CA GLY A 195 -3.01 17.70 4.69
C GLY A 195 -4.16 17.69 3.67
N THR A 196 -3.87 18.10 2.43
CA THR A 196 -4.85 18.08 1.32
C THR A 196 -4.42 17.11 0.23
N SER A 197 -5.30 16.20 -0.17
CA SER A 197 -5.08 15.32 -1.33
C SER A 197 -5.57 16.04 -2.59
N LYS A 198 -4.65 16.38 -3.51
CA LYS A 198 -4.99 17.02 -4.79
C LYS A 198 -4.74 16.04 -5.93
N LEU A 199 -5.81 15.37 -6.38
CA LEU A 199 -5.82 14.67 -7.66
C LEU A 199 -5.72 15.70 -8.80
N SER A 200 -4.60 15.70 -9.50
CA SER A 200 -4.25 16.59 -10.60
C SER A 200 -4.66 15.99 -11.96
N GLY A 201 -4.92 16.85 -12.95
CA GLY A 201 -5.24 16.39 -14.32
C GLY A 201 -4.08 15.61 -14.98
N SER A 202 -2.83 15.84 -14.54
CA SER A 202 -1.66 15.07 -14.98
C SER A 202 -1.70 13.62 -14.50
N GLU A 203 -2.18 13.36 -13.28
CA GLU A 203 -2.31 11.98 -12.77
C GLU A 203 -3.34 11.17 -13.56
N VAL A 204 -4.44 11.81 -13.98
CA VAL A 204 -5.44 11.14 -14.83
C VAL A 204 -4.84 10.75 -16.19
N LYS A 205 -4.07 11.65 -16.82
CA LYS A 205 -3.39 11.34 -18.09
C LYS A 205 -2.37 10.21 -17.94
N GLN A 206 -1.57 10.24 -16.87
CA GLN A 206 -0.62 9.17 -16.56
C GLN A 206 -1.32 7.84 -16.35
N TYR A 207 -2.46 7.85 -15.64
CA TYR A 207 -3.27 6.65 -15.39
C TYR A 207 -3.78 6.02 -16.69
N LEU A 208 -4.39 6.82 -17.57
CA LEU A 208 -4.89 6.35 -18.85
C LEU A 208 -3.77 5.84 -19.77
N SER A 209 -2.65 6.56 -19.84
CA SER A 209 -1.48 6.13 -20.61
C SER A 209 -0.91 4.80 -20.09
N CYS A 210 -0.85 4.63 -18.77
CA CYS A 210 -0.42 3.38 -18.15
C CYS A 210 -1.39 2.24 -18.46
N LEU A 211 -2.71 2.46 -18.38
CA LEU A 211 -3.72 1.46 -18.73
C LEU A 211 -3.57 0.97 -20.16
N ILE A 212 -3.46 1.89 -21.13
CA ILE A 212 -3.30 1.54 -22.55
C ILE A 212 -2.01 0.75 -22.77
N ARG A 213 -0.91 1.20 -22.15
CA ARG A 213 0.37 0.47 -22.23
C ARG A 213 0.23 -0.95 -21.68
N LEU A 214 -0.40 -1.10 -20.52
CA LEU A 214 -0.57 -2.42 -19.90
C LEU A 214 -1.44 -3.33 -20.75
N PHE A 215 -2.53 -2.82 -21.33
CA PHE A 215 -3.39 -3.57 -22.25
C PHE A 215 -2.61 -4.26 -23.39
N PHE A 216 -1.54 -3.64 -23.88
CA PHE A 216 -0.69 -4.22 -24.94
C PHE A 216 0.52 -5.02 -24.44
N THR A 217 0.83 -5.00 -23.14
CA THR A 217 2.09 -5.54 -22.59
C THR A 217 1.94 -6.62 -21.53
N ILE A 218 0.71 -6.94 -21.11
CA ILE A 218 0.43 -7.98 -20.10
C ILE A 218 -0.57 -9.01 -20.61
#